data_AF-A0A0T6ZRX9-F1
#
_entry.id   AF-A0A0T6ZRX9-F1
#
_cell.length_a   1.000
_cell.length_b   1.000
_cell.length_c   1.000
_cell.angle_alpha   90.00
_cell.angle_beta   90.00
_cell.angle_gamma   90.00
#
_symmetry.space_group_name_H-M   'P 1'
#
loop_
_entity.id
_entity.type
_entity.pdbx_description
1 polymer ?
#
loop_
_entity_poly.entity_id
_entity_poly.type
_entity_poly.pdbx_seq_one_letter_code
_entity_poly.pdbx_strand_id
1 'polypeptide(L)'
;HYLLSALASGTVSGIGNDATHGIYQVIRYGKYEVTYAHLANVFVNFGQTVKAGNIVALSGDRLHFEVKFDGKEINPIDFLTMLYGNVKAMEQTGKTGFPEFETYDMNIATQYDKDQKEIEELMLRFMPSYMEDLYKGMYVTPQHAEQSLRNIFTLSAAKHYFYEAMPSISNPLGIGQRAMPLVCKVQ
;
A
#
# COMPACT_ATOMS: atom_id res chain seq x y z
N HIS A 1 1.36 11.86 9.26
CA HIS A 1 2.73 11.87 8.73
C HIS A 1 3.24 10.44 8.63
N TYR A 2 3.78 10.05 7.48
CA TYR A 2 4.30 8.71 7.20
C TYR A 2 5.72 8.80 6.63
N LEU A 3 6.57 7.85 6.97
CA LEU A 3 7.89 7.74 6.37
C LEU A 3 7.76 7.26 4.92
N LEU A 4 8.43 7.97 4.02
CA LEU A 4 8.44 7.64 2.59
C LEU A 4 9.78 7.00 2.25
N SER A 5 9.71 5.87 1.56
CA SER A 5 10.89 5.13 1.11
C SER A 5 11.11 5.26 -0.39
N ALA A 6 12.38 5.19 -0.82
CA ALA A 6 12.74 5.15 -2.22
C ALA A 6 12.18 3.88 -2.88
N LEU A 7 11.49 4.05 -4.00
CA LEU A 7 10.82 2.96 -4.73
C LEU A 7 11.81 1.99 -5.39
N ALA A 8 12.97 2.50 -5.77
CA ALA A 8 14.04 1.74 -6.40
C ALA A 8 15.40 2.37 -6.05
N SER A 9 16.48 1.80 -6.56
CA SER A 9 17.78 2.48 -6.53
C SER A 9 17.80 3.59 -7.57
N GLY A 10 18.24 4.78 -7.18
CA GLY A 10 18.17 5.98 -8.03
C GLY A 10 18.97 7.15 -7.48
N THR A 11 18.78 8.32 -8.07
CA THR A 11 19.49 9.55 -7.70
C THR A 11 18.49 10.67 -7.46
N VAL A 12 18.65 11.40 -6.36
CA VAL A 12 17.83 12.59 -6.06
C VAL A 12 18.18 13.67 -7.08
N SER A 13 17.19 14.06 -7.88
CA SER A 13 17.33 14.97 -9.03
C SER A 13 16.68 16.33 -8.81
N GLY A 14 15.96 16.52 -7.70
CA GLY A 14 15.37 17.80 -7.33
C GLY A 14 14.96 17.82 -5.87
N ILE A 15 15.14 18.96 -5.21
CA ILE A 15 14.58 19.28 -3.89
C ILE A 15 14.20 20.75 -3.94
N GLY A 16 13.00 21.10 -3.50
CA GLY A 16 12.55 22.48 -3.55
C GLY A 16 11.37 22.75 -2.63
N ASN A 17 10.96 24.02 -2.61
CA ASN A 17 9.75 24.46 -1.97
C ASN A 17 9.08 25.52 -2.86
N ASP A 18 7.85 25.27 -3.30
CA ASP A 18 7.07 26.23 -4.08
C ASP A 18 5.61 26.27 -3.62
N ALA A 19 4.87 27.28 -4.10
CA ALA A 19 3.48 27.51 -3.67
C ALA A 19 2.52 26.36 -4.06
N THR A 20 2.84 25.61 -5.12
CA THR A 20 1.98 24.56 -5.67
C THR A 20 2.25 23.23 -4.98
N HIS A 21 3.52 22.87 -4.79
CA HIS A 21 3.97 21.57 -4.28
C HIS A 21 4.35 21.60 -2.80
N GLY A 22 4.44 22.78 -2.16
CA GLY A 22 5.08 22.92 -0.86
C GLY A 22 6.51 22.38 -0.90
N ILE A 23 6.98 21.77 0.19
CA ILE A 23 8.26 21.05 0.17
C ILE A 23 8.11 19.81 -0.69
N TYR A 24 9.02 19.63 -1.66
CA TYR A 24 9.01 18.49 -2.55
C TYR A 24 10.43 17.96 -2.81
N GLN A 25 10.49 16.70 -3.24
CA GLN A 25 11.69 16.10 -3.79
C GLN A 25 11.38 15.30 -5.07
N VAL A 26 12.35 15.20 -5.96
CA VAL A 26 12.28 14.41 -7.18
C VAL A 26 13.41 13.38 -7.14
N ILE A 27 13.07 12.10 -7.30
CA ILE A 27 14.04 11.02 -7.41
C ILE A 27 13.95 10.42 -8.81
N ARG A 28 15.10 10.32 -9.49
CA ARG A 28 15.23 9.69 -10.79
C ARG A 28 15.62 8.22 -10.63
N TYR A 29 14.78 7.33 -11.15
CA TYR A 29 14.99 5.89 -11.22
C TYR A 29 15.14 5.47 -12.69
N GLY A 30 16.36 5.59 -13.22
CA GLY A 30 16.62 5.37 -14.65
C GLY A 30 15.90 6.40 -15.52
N LYS A 31 14.92 5.96 -16.31
CA LYS A 31 14.09 6.82 -17.18
C LYS A 31 12.88 7.43 -16.46
N TYR A 32 12.57 6.97 -15.26
CA TYR A 32 11.46 7.49 -14.46
C TYR A 32 11.94 8.61 -13.55
N GLU A 33 11.16 9.66 -13.44
CA GLU A 33 11.30 10.70 -12.42
C GLU A 33 10.04 10.72 -11.58
N VAL A 34 10.20 10.59 -10.26
CA VAL A 34 9.08 10.55 -9.32
C VAL A 34 9.18 11.75 -8.39
N THR A 35 8.14 12.58 -8.39
CA THR A 35 8.02 13.73 -7.50
C THR A 35 7.18 13.36 -6.29
N TYR A 36 7.69 13.63 -5.09
CA TYR A 36 6.94 13.57 -3.84
C TYR A 36 6.79 14.99 -3.32
N ALA A 37 5.57 15.45 -3.12
CA ALA A 37 5.25 16.83 -2.74
C ALA A 37 4.36 16.88 -1.49
N HIS A 38 4.24 18.08 -0.92
CA HIS A 38 3.64 18.36 0.39
C HIS A 38 4.31 17.58 1.52
N LEU A 39 5.64 17.52 1.47
CA LEU A 39 6.45 16.85 2.48
C LEU A 39 6.51 17.68 3.76
N ALA A 40 6.50 17.02 4.90
CA ALA A 40 6.83 17.66 6.17
C ALA A 40 8.35 17.82 6.32
N ASN A 41 9.13 16.87 5.79
CA ASN A 41 10.58 16.91 5.82
C ASN A 41 11.19 16.03 4.71
N VAL A 42 12.42 16.36 4.31
CA VAL A 42 13.24 15.60 3.35
C VAL A 42 14.54 15.18 4.04
N PHE A 43 14.93 13.92 3.92
CA PHE A 43 16.09 13.34 4.62
C PHE A 43 17.30 13.11 3.72
N VAL A 44 17.18 13.43 2.43
CA VAL A 44 18.21 13.23 1.41
C VAL A 44 18.61 14.54 0.77
N ASN A 45 19.79 14.59 0.18
CA ASN A 45 20.32 15.76 -0.50
C ASN A 45 20.24 15.63 -2.02
N PHE A 46 20.22 16.77 -2.72
CA PHE A 46 20.32 16.79 -4.17
C PHE A 46 21.59 16.07 -4.66
N GLY A 47 21.46 15.24 -5.69
CA GLY A 47 22.55 14.42 -6.24
C GLY A 47 22.86 13.16 -5.43
N GLN A 48 22.23 12.94 -4.27
CA GLN A 48 22.45 11.75 -3.46
C GLN A 48 21.89 10.50 -4.14
N THR A 49 22.67 9.43 -4.16
CA THR A 49 22.19 8.11 -4.58
C THR A 49 21.45 7.44 -3.42
N VAL A 50 20.28 6.88 -3.71
CA VAL A 50 19.44 6.13 -2.77
C VAL A 50 19.28 4.69 -3.23
N LYS A 51 19.10 3.77 -2.31
CA LYS A 51 18.71 2.37 -2.60
C LYS A 51 17.23 2.17 -2.35
N ALA A 52 16.66 1.18 -3.02
CA ALA A 52 15.29 0.72 -2.77
C ALA A 52 15.06 0.50 -1.26
N GLY A 53 13.95 1.00 -0.74
CA GLY A 53 13.59 0.90 0.67
C GLY A 53 14.28 1.90 1.61
N ASN A 54 15.25 2.70 1.16
CA ASN A 54 15.81 3.77 1.99
C ASN A 54 14.75 4.82 2.32
N ILE A 55 14.66 5.22 3.59
CA ILE A 55 13.79 6.31 4.03
C ILE A 55 14.35 7.63 3.45
N VAL A 56 13.54 8.34 2.68
CA VAL A 56 13.94 9.56 1.96
C VAL A 56 13.19 10.81 2.41
N ALA A 57 11.98 10.68 2.96
CA ALA A 57 11.19 11.82 3.43
C ALA A 57 10.14 11.44 4.48
N LEU A 58 9.52 12.47 5.04
CA LEU A 58 8.32 12.40 5.86
C LEU A 58 7.17 13.10 5.13
N SER A 59 6.05 12.41 4.92
CA SER A 59 4.87 13.01 4.31
C SER A 59 4.23 14.06 5.22
N GLY A 60 3.64 15.08 4.61
CA GLY A 60 2.83 16.09 5.30
C GLY A 60 1.45 15.57 5.71
N ASP A 61 0.49 16.47 5.68
CA ASP A 61 -0.95 16.21 5.83
C ASP A 61 -1.51 15.41 4.64
N ARG A 62 -0.97 15.64 3.45
CA ARG A 62 -1.23 14.89 2.23
C ARG A 62 0.06 14.58 1.48
N LEU A 63 -0.01 13.60 0.56
CA LEU A 63 1.07 13.29 -0.36
C LEU A 63 0.59 13.57 -1.78
N HIS A 64 1.26 14.48 -2.47
CA HIS A 64 1.10 14.62 -3.93
C HIS A 64 2.23 13.86 -4.61
N PHE A 65 1.88 13.11 -5.65
CA PHE A 65 2.77 12.15 -6.27
C PHE A 65 2.65 12.24 -7.79
N GLU A 66 3.76 12.49 -8.46
CA GLU A 66 3.82 12.62 -9.91
C GLU A 66 4.88 11.69 -10.48
N VAL A 67 4.67 11.26 -11.71
CA VAL A 67 5.62 10.41 -12.41
C VAL A 67 5.81 10.92 -13.83
N LYS A 68 7.08 11.03 -14.25
CA LYS A 68 7.47 11.26 -15.64
C LYS A 68 8.28 10.08 -16.12
N PHE A 69 8.01 9.64 -17.34
CA PHE A 69 8.83 8.69 -18.06
C PHE A 69 9.44 9.39 -19.26
N ASP A 70 10.77 9.48 -19.29
CA ASP A 70 11.52 10.13 -20.37
C ASP A 70 11.04 11.58 -20.62
N GLY A 71 10.78 12.31 -19.52
CA GLY A 71 10.29 13.69 -19.54
C GLY A 71 8.79 13.86 -19.78
N LYS A 72 8.06 12.81 -20.18
CA LYS A 72 6.61 12.86 -20.37
C LYS A 72 5.87 12.43 -19.10
N GLU A 73 4.95 13.24 -18.64
CA GLU A 73 4.08 12.90 -17.50
C GLU A 73 3.18 11.71 -17.85
N ILE A 74 3.09 10.77 -16.90
CA ILE A 74 2.27 9.57 -17.00
C ILE A 74 1.34 9.50 -15.79
N ASN A 75 0.24 8.76 -15.94
CA ASN A 75 -0.69 8.54 -14.83
C ASN A 75 0.01 7.80 -13.68
N PRO A 76 0.08 8.37 -12.46
CA PRO A 76 0.69 7.71 -11.31
C PRO A 76 0.06 6.37 -10.96
N ILE A 77 -1.24 6.19 -11.21
CA ILE A 77 -1.94 4.93 -10.91
C ILE A 77 -1.43 3.81 -11.81
N ASP A 78 -1.21 4.08 -13.10
CA ASP A 78 -0.67 3.07 -14.03
C ASP A 78 0.75 2.66 -13.63
N PHE A 79 1.56 3.63 -13.19
CA PHE A 79 2.90 3.36 -12.68
C PHE A 79 2.88 2.51 -11.40
N LEU A 80 2.02 2.82 -10.43
CA LEU A 80 1.89 2.05 -9.19
C LEU A 80 1.36 0.63 -9.45
N THR A 81 0.38 0.47 -10.34
CA THR A 81 -0.13 -0.84 -10.75
C THR A 81 0.97 -1.68 -11.41
N MET A 82 1.78 -1.07 -12.27
CA MET A 82 2.93 -1.74 -12.89
C MET A 82 3.97 -2.19 -11.85
N LEU A 83 4.31 -1.32 -10.87
CA LEU A 83 5.21 -1.69 -9.78
C LEU A 83 4.66 -2.84 -8.95
N TYR A 84 3.37 -2.81 -8.60
CA TYR A 84 2.73 -3.86 -7.83
C TYR A 84 2.75 -5.21 -8.58
N GLY A 85 2.43 -5.21 -9.88
CA GLY A 85 2.52 -6.39 -10.73
C GLY A 85 3.94 -6.98 -10.78
N ASN A 86 4.96 -6.12 -10.87
CA ASN A 86 6.36 -6.57 -10.83
C ASN A 86 6.73 -7.19 -9.49
N VAL A 87 6.33 -6.58 -8.36
CA VAL A 87 6.60 -7.14 -7.02
C VAL A 87 5.95 -8.51 -6.86
N LYS A 88 4.68 -8.66 -7.29
CA LYS A 88 3.97 -9.95 -7.23
C LYS A 88 4.61 -11.03 -8.12
N ALA A 89 5.05 -10.67 -9.33
CA ALA A 89 5.79 -11.60 -10.20
C ALA A 89 7.14 -12.01 -9.59
N MET A 90 7.81 -11.11 -8.85
CA MET A 90 9.06 -11.41 -8.15
C MET A 90 8.86 -12.31 -6.92
N GLU A 91 7.76 -12.14 -6.19
CA GLU A 91 7.36 -13.05 -5.10
C GLU A 91 7.17 -14.48 -5.62
N GLN A 92 6.52 -14.64 -6.78
CA GLN A 92 6.31 -15.95 -7.41
C GLN A 92 7.61 -16.60 -7.92
N THR A 93 8.67 -15.84 -8.14
CA THR A 93 9.97 -16.33 -8.64
C THR A 93 11.06 -16.45 -7.58
N GLY A 94 10.74 -16.17 -6.30
CA GLY A 94 11.59 -16.49 -5.15
C GLY A 94 12.87 -15.64 -4.99
N LYS A 95 12.96 -14.46 -5.61
CA LYS A 95 14.12 -13.55 -5.50
C LYS A 95 13.73 -12.29 -4.70
N THR A 96 13.97 -12.30 -3.39
CA THR A 96 13.61 -11.20 -2.48
C THR A 96 14.71 -10.15 -2.33
N GLY A 97 14.28 -8.89 -2.24
CA GLY A 97 15.11 -7.72 -1.93
C GLY A 97 14.32 -6.46 -1.55
N PHE A 98 12.99 -6.53 -1.50
CA PHE A 98 12.12 -5.47 -0.96
C PHE A 98 11.65 -5.90 0.44
N PRO A 99 11.43 -4.95 1.37
CA PRO A 99 10.80 -5.29 2.64
C PRO A 99 9.46 -5.91 2.28
N GLU A 100 9.24 -7.13 2.76
CA GLU A 100 7.93 -7.78 2.73
C GLU A 100 6.90 -6.69 3.08
N PHE A 101 5.89 -6.51 2.22
CA PHE A 101 4.60 -6.22 2.83
C PHE A 101 4.41 -7.41 3.76
N GLU A 102 4.65 -7.22 5.06
CA GLU A 102 4.29 -8.19 6.09
C GLU A 102 2.77 -8.27 6.05
N THR A 103 2.20 -8.92 5.03
CA THR A 103 0.96 -9.63 5.20
C THR A 103 1.28 -10.60 6.31
N TYR A 104 0.81 -10.30 7.52
CA TYR A 104 0.75 -11.32 8.55
C TYR A 104 0.10 -12.51 7.87
N ASP A 105 0.89 -13.56 7.70
CA ASP A 105 0.52 -14.82 7.08
C ASP A 105 -0.44 -15.53 8.04
N MET A 106 -1.59 -14.90 8.24
CA MET A 106 -2.78 -15.55 8.70
C MET A 106 -3.16 -16.42 7.50
N ASN A 107 -2.52 -17.59 7.39
CA ASN A 107 -2.88 -18.71 6.52
C ASN A 107 -4.30 -19.18 6.90
N ILE A 108 -5.27 -18.29 6.72
CA ILE A 108 -6.68 -18.56 6.86
C ILE A 108 -7.01 -19.25 5.56
N ALA A 109 -7.02 -20.58 5.60
CA ALA A 109 -7.53 -21.35 4.49
C ALA A 109 -8.95 -20.84 4.17
N THR A 110 -9.14 -20.44 2.93
CA THR A 110 -10.42 -19.95 2.42
C THR A 110 -11.02 -20.98 1.48
N GLN A 111 -12.34 -20.97 1.32
CA GLN A 111 -12.98 -21.77 0.27
C GLN A 111 -12.52 -21.37 -1.15
N TYR A 112 -11.90 -20.20 -1.27
CA TYR A 112 -11.41 -19.60 -2.50
C TYR A 112 -9.94 -19.91 -2.80
N ASP A 113 -9.25 -20.68 -1.94
CA ASP A 113 -7.82 -20.98 -2.12
C ASP A 113 -7.53 -21.67 -3.47
N LYS A 114 -8.49 -22.44 -3.99
CA LYS A 114 -8.38 -23.11 -5.31
C LYS A 114 -8.39 -22.11 -6.47
N ASP A 115 -9.07 -20.99 -6.29
CA ASP A 115 -9.30 -19.96 -7.31
C ASP A 115 -8.42 -18.73 -7.08
N GLN A 116 -7.43 -18.82 -6.20
CA GLN A 116 -6.56 -17.71 -5.79
C GLN A 116 -5.99 -16.93 -6.99
N LYS A 117 -5.50 -17.64 -8.01
CA LYS A 117 -4.92 -17.00 -9.20
C LYS A 117 -5.95 -16.20 -9.99
N GLU A 118 -7.14 -16.74 -10.17
CA GLU A 118 -8.23 -16.05 -10.88
C GLU A 118 -8.66 -14.81 -10.09
N ILE A 119 -8.76 -14.93 -8.77
CA ILE A 119 -9.10 -13.82 -7.87
C ILE A 119 -8.04 -12.72 -7.93
N GLU A 120 -6.76 -13.08 -7.94
CA GLU A 120 -5.65 -12.13 -8.08
C GLU A 120 -5.70 -11.40 -9.43
N GLU A 121 -5.98 -12.11 -10.52
CA GLU A 121 -6.13 -11.51 -11.85
C GLU A 121 -7.33 -10.56 -11.92
N LEU A 122 -8.47 -10.97 -11.36
CA LEU A 122 -9.66 -10.12 -11.27
C LEU A 122 -9.40 -8.89 -10.39
N MET A 123 -8.74 -9.08 -9.24
CA MET A 123 -8.35 -7.97 -8.36
C MET A 123 -7.47 -6.98 -9.12
N LEU A 124 -6.38 -7.43 -9.75
CA LEU A 124 -5.48 -6.57 -10.53
C LEU A 124 -6.22 -5.82 -11.64
N ARG A 125 -7.13 -6.50 -12.35
CA ARG A 125 -7.92 -5.93 -13.43
C ARG A 125 -8.86 -4.83 -12.95
N PHE A 126 -9.50 -5.00 -11.79
CA PHE A 126 -10.52 -4.08 -11.28
C PHE A 126 -10.03 -3.13 -10.19
N MET A 127 -8.80 -3.30 -9.69
CA MET A 127 -8.23 -2.48 -8.61
C MET A 127 -8.26 -0.97 -8.92
N PRO A 128 -7.93 -0.49 -10.13
CA PRO A 128 -7.99 0.94 -10.44
C PRO A 128 -9.39 1.53 -10.26
N SER A 129 -10.42 0.86 -10.82
CA SER A 129 -11.82 1.29 -10.70
C SER A 129 -12.32 1.20 -9.26
N TYR A 130 -11.96 0.13 -8.55
CA TYR A 130 -12.27 -0.03 -7.14
C TYR A 130 -11.71 1.12 -6.28
N MET A 131 -10.44 1.49 -6.49
CA MET A 131 -9.81 2.59 -5.76
C MET A 131 -10.43 3.96 -6.11
N GLU A 132 -10.82 4.16 -7.37
CA GLU A 132 -11.52 5.36 -7.80
C GLU A 132 -12.91 5.48 -7.14
N ASP A 133 -13.66 4.38 -7.09
CA ASP A 133 -14.96 4.32 -6.43
C ASP A 133 -14.85 4.54 -4.92
N LEU A 134 -13.82 3.98 -4.27
CA LEU A 134 -13.52 4.25 -2.87
C LEU A 134 -13.20 5.72 -2.62
N TYR A 135 -12.32 6.31 -3.43
CA TYR A 135 -11.92 7.71 -3.29
C TYR A 135 -13.10 8.66 -3.47
N LYS A 136 -14.01 8.34 -4.40
CA LYS A 136 -15.24 9.12 -4.64
C LYS A 136 -16.38 8.78 -3.65
N GLY A 137 -16.20 7.80 -2.77
CA GLY A 137 -17.25 7.33 -1.86
C GLY A 137 -18.43 6.65 -2.55
N MET A 138 -18.23 6.14 -3.76
CA MET A 138 -19.26 5.45 -4.56
C MET A 138 -19.30 3.94 -4.31
N TYR A 139 -18.23 3.37 -3.74
CA TYR A 139 -18.22 1.95 -3.40
C TYR A 139 -19.19 1.67 -2.24
N VAL A 140 -20.16 0.78 -2.47
CA VAL A 140 -21.16 0.38 -1.48
C VAL A 140 -21.01 -1.11 -1.17
N THR A 141 -20.73 -1.42 0.09
CA THR A 141 -20.70 -2.80 0.58
C THR A 141 -22.13 -3.36 0.65
N PRO A 142 -22.39 -4.60 0.18
CA PRO A 142 -23.70 -5.22 0.31
C PRO A 142 -24.18 -5.26 1.76
N GLN A 143 -25.47 -4.96 2.01
CA GLN A 143 -26.05 -4.88 3.35
C GLN A 143 -25.83 -6.15 4.19
N HIS A 144 -25.90 -7.32 3.55
CA HIS A 144 -25.64 -8.60 4.20
C HIS A 144 -24.19 -8.73 4.70
N ALA A 145 -23.22 -8.28 3.89
CA ALA A 145 -21.81 -8.32 4.25
C ALA A 145 -21.52 -7.33 5.39
N GLU A 146 -22.08 -6.13 5.33
CA GLU A 146 -21.99 -5.15 6.41
C GLU A 146 -22.57 -5.71 7.73
N GLN A 147 -23.78 -6.29 7.68
CA GLN A 147 -24.42 -6.83 8.87
C GLN A 147 -23.64 -8.02 9.45
N SER A 148 -23.12 -8.90 8.60
CA SER A 148 -22.28 -10.03 9.02
C SER A 148 -21.01 -9.54 9.72
N LEU A 149 -20.33 -8.53 9.16
CA LEU A 149 -19.17 -7.90 9.78
C LEU A 149 -19.53 -7.28 11.14
N ARG A 150 -20.60 -6.49 11.22
CA ARG A 150 -21.07 -5.89 12.49
C ARG A 150 -21.33 -6.92 13.58
N ASN A 151 -21.99 -8.02 13.23
CA ASN A 151 -22.28 -9.10 14.16
C ASN A 151 -20.98 -9.73 14.70
N ILE A 152 -19.99 -9.94 13.83
CA ILE A 152 -18.71 -10.53 14.20
C ILE A 152 -17.88 -9.56 15.03
N PHE A 153 -17.84 -8.27 14.70
CA PHE A 153 -17.21 -7.26 15.56
C PHE A 153 -17.82 -7.24 16.96
N THR A 154 -19.15 -7.33 17.05
CA THR A 154 -19.87 -7.37 18.33
C THR A 154 -19.53 -8.62 19.14
N LEU A 155 -19.51 -9.80 18.48
CA LEU A 155 -19.15 -11.07 19.10
C LEU A 155 -17.68 -11.11 19.55
N SER A 156 -16.77 -10.60 18.72
CA SER A 156 -15.34 -10.53 19.02
C SER A 156 -15.04 -9.55 20.16
N ALA A 157 -15.77 -8.44 20.25
CA ALA A 157 -15.68 -7.51 21.38
C ALA A 157 -16.15 -8.18 22.69
N ALA A 158 -17.31 -8.85 22.66
CA ALA A 158 -17.86 -9.57 23.80
C ALA A 158 -16.95 -10.70 24.29
N LYS A 159 -16.13 -11.27 23.41
CA LYS A 159 -15.16 -12.33 23.72
C LYS A 159 -13.74 -11.83 24.00
N HIS A 160 -13.52 -10.51 24.03
CA HIS A 160 -12.22 -9.88 24.27
C HIS A 160 -11.11 -10.32 23.31
N TYR A 161 -11.45 -10.48 22.02
CA TYR A 161 -10.51 -10.91 20.98
C TYR A 161 -9.75 -9.79 20.28
N PHE A 162 -10.10 -8.53 20.55
CA PHE A 162 -9.33 -7.38 20.10
C PHE A 162 -8.17 -7.12 21.06
N TYR A 163 -7.04 -6.67 20.51
CA TYR A 163 -5.83 -6.33 21.27
C TYR A 163 -5.22 -7.51 22.06
N GLU A 164 -5.49 -8.76 21.68
CA GLU A 164 -4.75 -9.93 22.19
C GLU A 164 -3.27 -9.92 21.71
N ALA A 165 -3.02 -9.35 20.54
CA ALA A 165 -1.70 -9.05 20.01
C ALA A 165 -1.51 -7.53 19.90
N MET A 166 -0.25 -7.05 19.90
CA MET A 166 0.04 -5.64 19.64
C MET A 166 -0.51 -5.24 18.25
N PRO A 167 -1.33 -4.19 18.16
CA PRO A 167 -1.81 -3.70 16.87
C PRO A 167 -0.66 -3.25 15.96
N SER A 168 -0.77 -3.57 14.69
CA SER A 168 0.18 -3.19 13.64
C SER A 168 -0.58 -2.76 12.38
N ILE A 169 0.14 -2.30 11.34
CA ILE A 169 -0.47 -2.00 10.03
C ILE A 169 -1.17 -3.23 9.44
N SER A 170 -0.61 -4.42 9.66
CA SER A 170 -1.09 -5.70 9.15
C SER A 170 -2.11 -6.39 10.06
N ASN A 171 -2.14 -6.02 11.35
CA ASN A 171 -3.16 -6.46 12.31
C ASN A 171 -3.67 -5.23 13.09
N PRO A 172 -4.45 -4.34 12.46
CA PRO A 172 -4.88 -3.08 13.07
C PRO A 172 -5.78 -3.30 14.30
N LEU A 173 -6.35 -4.49 14.42
CA LEU A 173 -7.27 -4.88 15.49
C LEU A 173 -6.59 -5.69 16.60
N GLY A 174 -5.29 -5.99 16.47
CA GLY A 174 -4.55 -6.79 17.45
C GLY A 174 -5.17 -8.17 17.69
N ILE A 175 -5.73 -8.79 16.65
CA ILE A 175 -6.41 -10.07 16.75
C ILE A 175 -5.41 -11.18 17.05
N GLY A 176 -5.66 -11.97 18.08
CA GLY A 176 -4.87 -13.15 18.45
C GLY A 176 -5.39 -14.45 17.85
N GLN A 177 -4.64 -15.54 18.00
CA GLN A 177 -4.98 -16.87 17.46
C GLN A 177 -6.33 -17.41 17.95
N ARG A 178 -6.82 -16.96 19.11
CA ARG A 178 -8.09 -17.45 19.68
C ARG A 178 -9.31 -16.95 18.91
N ALA A 179 -9.17 -15.86 18.17
CA ALA A 179 -10.22 -15.33 17.31
C ALA A 179 -10.28 -16.01 15.94
N MET A 180 -9.27 -16.82 15.56
CA MET A 180 -9.15 -17.43 14.24
C MET A 180 -10.44 -18.13 13.77
N PRO A 181 -11.14 -18.94 14.59
CA PRO A 181 -12.37 -19.60 14.16
C PRO A 181 -13.55 -18.65 13.90
N LEU A 182 -13.53 -17.42 14.43
CA LEU A 182 -14.52 -16.39 14.11
C LEU A 182 -14.14 -15.62 12.84
N VAL A 183 -12.85 -15.35 12.64
CA VAL A 183 -12.35 -14.69 11.42
C VAL A 183 -12.62 -15.57 10.19
N CYS A 184 -12.44 -16.89 10.30
CA CYS A 184 -12.77 -17.84 9.24
C CYS A 184 -14.26 -17.82 8.83
N LYS A 185 -15.18 -17.41 9.71
CA LYS A 185 -16.63 -17.35 9.42
C LYS A 185 -17.06 -16.09 8.67
N VAL A 186 -16.15 -15.13 8.47
CA VAL A 186 -16.42 -13.87 7.75
C VAL A 186 -16.36 -14.07 6.22
N GLN A 187 -15.89 -15.23 5.75
CA GLN A 187 -15.70 -15.57 4.33
C GLN A 187 -17.01 -15.69 3.56
#